data_AF-A0A4U9UEK7-F1
#
_entry.id   AF-A0A4U9UEK7-F1
#
_cell.length_a   1.000
_cell.length_b   1.000
_cell.length_c   1.000
_cell.angle_alpha   90.00
_cell.angle_beta   90.00
_cell.angle_gamma   90.00
#
_symmetry.space_group_name_H-M   'P 1'
#
loop_
_entity.id
_entity.type
_entity.pdbx_description
1 polymer ?
#
loop_
_entity_poly.entity_id
_entity_poly.type
_entity_poly.pdbx_seq_one_letter_code
_entity_poly.pdbx_strand_id
1 'polypeptide(L)' 'MLAGKTVRLVFDVGKRDRYGRLLAYVYLGDKFVNADLVKEGYAVTYTLTPNVQYAGLFAKLERQARQAKRGLWK' A
#
# COMPACT_ATOMS: atom_id res chain seq x y z
N MET A 1 -1.67 -14.72 -1.13
CA MET A 1 -0.30 -14.41 -0.65
C MET A 1 -0.19 -14.32 0.88
N LEU A 2 -1.19 -13.82 1.62
CA LEU A 2 -1.10 -13.60 3.08
C LEU A 2 -1.83 -14.63 3.96
N ALA A 3 -2.70 -15.46 3.40
CA ALA A 3 -3.51 -16.41 4.19
C ALA A 3 -2.63 -17.34 5.03
N GLY A 4 -2.97 -17.47 6.32
CA GLY A 4 -2.24 -18.30 7.29
C GLY A 4 -0.89 -17.75 7.77
N LYS A 5 -0.55 -16.49 7.45
CA LYS A 5 0.74 -15.90 7.83
C LYS A 5 0.56 -14.79 8.87
N THR A 6 1.49 -14.71 9.82
CA THR A 6 1.61 -13.57 10.72
C THR A 6 2.21 -12.38 9.97
N VAL A 7 1.56 -11.23 10.08
CA VAL A 7 2.00 -9.97 9.46
C VAL A 7 2.21 -8.91 10.53
N ARG A 8 3.11 -7.97 10.27
CA ARG A 8 3.32 -6.79 11.10
C ARG A 8 2.54 -5.63 10.51
N LEU A 9 1.71 -5.01 11.35
CA LEU A 9 0.98 -3.79 11.02
C LEU A 9 1.80 -2.59 11.49
N VAL A 10 2.06 -1.64 10.58
CA VAL A 10 2.68 -0.36 10.90
C VAL A 10 1.64 0.73 10.69
N PHE A 11 1.46 1.56 11.71
CA PHE A 11 0.48 2.64 11.70
C PHE A 11 1.15 3.98 11.38
N ASP A 12 0.39 4.88 10.78
CA ASP A 12 0.74 6.29 10.66
C ASP A 12 0.03 7.10 11.76
N VAL A 13 -0.02 8.44 11.63
CA VAL A 13 -0.63 9.38 12.58
C VAL A 13 -2.03 8.94 13.03
N GLY A 14 -2.89 8.54 12.09
CA GLY A 14 -4.25 8.06 12.34
C GLY A 14 -4.39 6.55 12.14
N LYS A 15 -4.94 5.84 13.14
CA LYS A 15 -5.15 4.38 13.05
C LYS A 15 -6.48 3.97 12.45
N ARG A 16 -7.49 4.84 12.50
CA ARG A 16 -8.83 4.57 11.97
C ARG A 16 -9.34 5.76 11.17
N ASP A 17 -10.16 5.46 10.17
CA ASP A 17 -10.90 6.49 9.46
C ASP A 17 -12.30 6.73 10.08
N ARG A 18 -13.06 7.64 9.46
CA ARG A 18 -14.43 7.99 9.86
C ARG A 18 -15.43 6.82 9.83
N TYR A 19 -15.09 5.73 9.13
CA TYR A 19 -15.91 4.53 9.02
C TYR A 19 -15.46 3.43 9.99
N GLY A 20 -14.48 3.71 10.86
CA GLY A 20 -13.93 2.76 11.81
C GLY A 20 -12.97 1.74 11.19
N ARG A 21 -12.61 1.86 9.91
CA ARG A 21 -11.66 0.95 9.25
C ARG A 21 -10.27 1.16 9.83
N LEU A 22 -9.59 0.06 10.17
CA LEU A 22 -8.21 0.11 10.64
C LEU A 22 -7.27 0.38 9.45
N LEU A 23 -6.52 1.47 9.52
CA LEU A 23 -5.56 1.88 8.49
C LEU A 23 -4.15 1.48 8.93
N ALA A 24 -3.52 0.60 8.17
CA ALA A 24 -2.16 0.16 8.44
C ALA A 24 -1.41 -0.22 7.15
N TYR A 25 -0.10 -0.11 7.23
CA TYR A 25 0.85 -0.68 6.28
C TYR A 25 1.19 -2.10 6.70
N VAL A 26 1.13 -3.04 5.76
CA VAL A 26 1.30 -4.47 6.03
C VAL A 26 2.68 -4.92 5.62
N TYR A 27 3.40 -5.53 6.57
CA TYR A 27 4.69 -6.15 6.36
C TYR A 27 4.61 -7.66 6.59
N LEU A 28 5.18 -8.45 5.69
CA LEU A 28 5.40 -9.89 5.86
C LEU A 28 6.91 -10.13 5.96
N GLY A 29 7.43 -10.28 7.19
CA GLY A 29 8.86 -10.15 7.44
C GLY A 29 9.34 -8.74 7.06
N ASP A 30 10.30 -8.67 6.14
CA ASP A 30 10.82 -7.41 5.58
C ASP A 30 10.07 -6.95 4.31
N LYS A 31 9.15 -7.77 3.80
CA LYS A 31 8.41 -7.46 2.58
C LYS A 31 7.31 -6.43 2.86
N PHE A 32 7.41 -5.25 2.25
CA PHE A 32 6.36 -4.24 2.33
C PHE A 32 5.25 -4.52 1.30
N VAL A 33 4.20 -5.19 1.77
CA VAL A 33 3.16 -5.77 0.90
C VAL A 33 2.41 -4.69 0.11
N ASN A 34 2.08 -3.54 0.73
CA ASN A 34 1.38 -2.46 0.03
C ASN A 34 2.19 -1.93 -1.15
N ALA A 35 3.52 -1.77 -0.97
CA ALA A 35 4.40 -1.27 -2.03
C ALA A 35 4.46 -2.25 -3.20
N ASP A 36 4.54 -3.56 -2.93
CA ASP A 36 4.57 -4.58 -3.98
C ASP A 36 3.27 -4.62 -4.78
N LEU A 37 2.11 -4.48 -4.12
CA LEU A 37 0.82 -4.42 -4.82
C LEU A 37 0.76 -3.26 -5.81
N VAL A 38 1.25 -2.08 -5.42
CA VAL A 38 1.29 -0.91 -6.30
C VAL A 38 2.31 -1.10 -7.43
N LYS A 39 3.51 -1.61 -7.11
CA LYS A 39 4.61 -1.84 -8.07
C LYS A 39 4.24 -2.83 -9.17
N GLU A 40 3.49 -3.87 -8.84
CA GLU A 40 3.01 -4.88 -9.79
C GLU A 40 1.71 -4.46 -10.49
N GLY A 41 1.19 -3.27 -10.18
CA GLY A 41 -0.01 -2.71 -10.80
C GLY A 41 -1.31 -3.36 -10.34
N TYR A 42 -1.32 -4.02 -9.18
CA TYR A 42 -2.51 -4.63 -8.58
C TYR A 42 -3.30 -3.67 -7.68
N ALA A 43 -2.76 -2.47 -7.40
CA ALA A 43 -3.40 -1.45 -6.59
C ALA A 43 -3.16 -0.04 -7.15
N VAL A 44 -4.14 0.83 -6.95
CA VAL A 44 -4.04 2.28 -7.19
C VAL A 44 -3.78 3.00 -5.87
N THR A 45 -3.14 4.17 -5.93
CA THR A 45 -2.79 4.91 -4.73
C THR A 45 -3.92 5.84 -4.29
N TYR A 46 -4.23 5.81 -2.99
CA TYR A 46 -5.18 6.74 -2.38
C TYR A 46 -4.54 7.36 -1.15
N THR A 47 -4.36 8.67 -1.18
CA THR A 47 -3.71 9.43 -0.10
C THR A 47 -4.78 10.02 0.81
N LEU A 48 -4.70 9.72 2.11
CA LEU A 48 -5.65 10.18 3.11
C LEU A 48 -4.90 10.90 4.23
N THR A 49 -5.05 12.23 4.33
CA THR A 49 -4.47 13.02 5.42
C THR A 49 -5.07 12.61 6.77
N PRO A 50 -4.28 12.52 7.87
CA PRO A 50 -2.84 12.80 7.98
C PRO A 50 -1.89 11.66 7.59
N ASN A 51 -2.41 10.52 7.12
CA ASN A 51 -1.63 9.31 6.83
C ASN A 51 -0.92 9.37 5.47
N VAL A 52 0.17 10.13 5.41
CA VAL A 52 0.89 10.42 4.16
C VAL A 52 2.33 9.88 4.14
N GLN A 53 2.76 9.11 5.15
CA GLN A 53 4.16 8.68 5.32
C GLN A 53 4.78 8.05 4.05
N TYR A 54 4.03 7.21 3.33
CA TYR A 54 4.52 6.54 2.10
C TYR A 54 3.86 7.07 0.81
N ALA A 55 3.15 8.19 0.84
CA ALA A 55 2.44 8.71 -0.32
C ALA A 55 3.38 8.93 -1.53
N GLY A 56 4.57 9.50 -1.30
CA GLY A 56 5.58 9.70 -2.34
C GLY A 56 6.13 8.39 -2.94
N LEU A 57 6.37 7.38 -2.10
CA LEU A 57 6.82 6.06 -2.54
C LEU A 57 5.75 5.41 -3.44
N PHE A 58 4.50 5.39 -2.98
CA PHE A 58 3.42 4.78 -3.74
C PHE A 58 3.16 5.50 -5.07
N ALA A 59 3.17 6.83 -5.08
CA ALA A 59 3.01 7.59 -6.33
C ALA A 59 4.12 7.27 -7.35
N LYS A 60 5.36 7.06 -6.89
CA LYS A 60 6.47 6.63 -7.75
C LYS A 60 6.23 5.23 -8.32
N LEU A 61 5.84 4.27 -7.47
CA LEU A 61 5.61 2.88 -7.88
C LEU A 61 4.44 2.75 -8.84
N GLU A 62 3.36 3.51 -8.63
CA GLU A 62 2.20 3.49 -9.53
C GLU A 62 2.57 4.02 -10.92
N ARG A 63 3.33 5.12 -10.99
CA ARG A 63 3.85 5.63 -12.28
C ARG A 63 4.68 4.58 -13.02
N GLN A 64 5.55 3.86 -12.31
CA GLN A 64 6.35 2.78 -12.88
C GLN A 64 5.47 1.64 -13.38
N ALA A 65 4.45 1.23 -12.62
CA ALA A 65 3.52 0.18 -13.02
C ALA A 65 2.71 0.56 -14.28
N ARG A 66 2.28 1.82 -14.38
CA ARG A 66 1.59 2.37 -15.57
C ARG A 66 2.49 2.35 -16.81
N GLN A 67 3.71 2.88 -16.68
CA GLN A 67 4.68 2.91 -17.78
C GLN A 67 5.03 1.50 -18.27
N ALA A 68 5.13 0.54 -17.35
CA ALA A 68 5.43 -0.85 -17.65
C ALA A 68 4.19 -1.69 -18.03
N LYS A 69 2.99 -1.09 -18.15
CA LYS A 69 1.72 -1.77 -18.44
C LYS A 69 1.53 -3.03 -17.58
N ARG A 70 1.69 -2.90 -16.27
CA ARG A 70 1.54 -4.02 -15.31
C ARG A 70 0.14 -4.07 -14.73
N GLY A 71 -0.32 -5.27 -14.39
CA GLY A 71 -1.58 -5.50 -13.68
C GLY A 71 -2.77 -4.79 -14.35
N LEU A 72 -3.39 -3.87 -13.62
CA LEU A 72 -4.54 -3.06 -14.02
C LEU A 72 -4.27 -2.12 -15.22
N TRP A 73 -3.01 -1.91 -15.59
CA TRP A 73 -2.59 -0.96 -16.63
C TRP A 73 -2.28 -1.62 -17.99
N LYS A 74 -2.69 -2.87 -18.17
CA LYS A 74 -2.58 -3.61 -19.45
C LYS A 74 -3.69 -3.24 -20.41
#